data_AF-A0A258FYV9-F1
#
_entry.id   AF-A0A258FYV9-F1
#
_cell.length_a   1.000
_cell.length_b   1.000
_cell.length_c   1.000
_cell.angle_alpha   90.00
_cell.angle_beta   90.00
_cell.angle_gamma   90.00
#
_symmetry.space_group_name_H-M   'P 1'
#
loop_
_entity.id
_entity.type
_entity.pdbx_description
1 polymer ?
#
loop_
_entity_poly.entity_id
_entity_poly.type
_entity_poly.pdbx_seq_one_letter_code
_entity_poly.pdbx_strand_id
1 'polypeptide(L)'
;MSKVATYLRGHLTGEVSTRTDVREAMSDDAGVLKIVPEMVIYPRSTNDIRKVCRFAWQLAEKGHVIPVTVRGAGTDSTGAAIGKGASVVTTAHMNKIFEYDAKQKLVRLQPGVSIGALSQALSLHGTSIMSLAGSHAFGTIGGAIASAVAGPLAGKYGTIERAIDQLEVVLANGDVIQTGRINKRELSRRKGLQTFEGDIYRGIDGIIEESADILDNLRSNDAAGYNTIADVKQKD
;
A
#
# COMPACT_ATOMS: atom_id res chain seq x y z
N MET A 1 -8.39 -20.40 -20.28
CA MET A 1 -7.40 -19.63 -19.49
C MET A 1 -7.37 -18.23 -20.07
N SER A 2 -7.52 -17.17 -19.26
CA SER A 2 -7.55 -15.78 -19.78
C SER A 2 -6.24 -15.45 -20.51
N LYS A 3 -6.32 -14.84 -21.71
CA LYS A 3 -5.14 -14.39 -22.49
C LYS A 3 -4.22 -13.49 -21.65
N VAL A 4 -4.81 -12.72 -20.75
CA VAL A 4 -4.15 -11.82 -19.79
C VAL A 4 -3.25 -12.62 -18.84
N ALA A 5 -3.78 -13.69 -18.24
CA ALA A 5 -3.02 -14.51 -17.30
C ALA A 5 -1.86 -15.23 -17.98
N THR A 6 -2.04 -15.69 -19.22
CA THR A 6 -0.96 -16.28 -20.02
C THR A 6 0.14 -15.25 -20.32
N TYR A 7 -0.23 -14.04 -20.71
CA TYR A 7 0.73 -12.96 -20.96
C TYR A 7 1.52 -12.64 -19.69
N LEU A 8 0.85 -12.39 -18.57
CA LEU A 8 1.52 -12.07 -17.30
C LEU A 8 2.44 -13.20 -16.84
N ARG A 9 2.01 -14.46 -16.95
CA ARG A 9 2.86 -15.62 -16.59
C ARG A 9 4.17 -15.66 -17.38
N GLY A 10 4.18 -15.22 -18.64
CA GLY A 10 5.39 -15.15 -19.48
C GLY A 10 6.30 -13.95 -19.21
N HIS A 11 5.82 -12.94 -18.47
CA HIS A 11 6.53 -11.66 -18.29
C HIS A 11 6.87 -11.33 -16.83
N LEU A 12 6.28 -12.03 -15.87
CA LEU A 12 6.57 -11.87 -14.44
C LEU A 12 7.62 -12.89 -13.98
N THR A 13 8.40 -12.50 -12.98
CA THR A 13 9.31 -13.41 -12.27
C THR A 13 8.53 -14.24 -11.25
N GLY A 14 7.51 -13.62 -10.65
CA GLY A 14 6.54 -14.26 -9.77
C GLY A 14 5.53 -15.16 -10.49
N GLU A 15 4.54 -15.60 -9.74
CA GLU A 15 3.61 -16.65 -10.18
C GLU A 15 2.24 -16.07 -10.50
N VAL A 16 1.56 -16.64 -11.52
CA VAL A 16 0.18 -16.26 -11.90
C VAL A 16 -0.68 -17.51 -11.98
N SER A 17 -1.66 -17.60 -11.08
CA SER A 17 -2.60 -18.70 -10.99
C SER A 17 -4.01 -18.28 -11.39
N THR A 18 -4.65 -19.13 -12.20
CA THR A 18 -6.09 -19.05 -12.50
C THR A 18 -6.83 -20.29 -12.01
N ARG A 19 -6.19 -21.11 -11.15
CA ARG A 19 -6.82 -22.32 -10.61
C ARG A 19 -7.97 -21.93 -9.69
N THR A 20 -9.06 -22.69 -9.75
CA THR A 20 -10.28 -22.40 -8.99
C THR A 20 -10.03 -22.40 -7.49
N ASP A 21 -9.31 -23.40 -6.97
CA ASP A 21 -8.98 -23.51 -5.54
C ASP A 21 -8.16 -22.31 -5.03
N VAL A 22 -7.17 -21.88 -5.80
CA VAL A 22 -6.34 -20.70 -5.45
C VAL A 22 -7.16 -19.41 -5.46
N ARG A 23 -8.08 -19.25 -6.42
CA ARG A 23 -8.93 -18.07 -6.53
C ARG A 23 -9.98 -18.04 -5.41
N GLU A 24 -10.60 -19.17 -5.09
CA GLU A 24 -11.54 -19.30 -3.97
C GLU A 24 -10.87 -18.97 -2.65
N ALA A 25 -9.62 -19.39 -2.42
CA ALA A 25 -8.88 -19.05 -1.21
C ALA A 25 -8.58 -17.54 -1.04
N MET A 26 -8.73 -16.75 -2.12
CA MET A 26 -8.52 -15.29 -2.11
C MET A 26 -9.83 -14.52 -2.27
N SER A 27 -10.97 -15.19 -2.10
CA SER A 27 -12.29 -14.62 -2.41
C SER A 27 -12.95 -13.91 -1.24
N ASP A 28 -12.52 -14.19 0.00
CA ASP A 28 -12.98 -13.56 1.23
C ASP A 28 -11.81 -12.92 1.97
N ASP A 29 -12.12 -12.08 2.94
CA ASP A 29 -11.23 -11.63 4.00
C ASP A 29 -11.81 -12.03 5.36
N ALA A 30 -11.45 -11.37 6.45
CA ALA A 30 -12.04 -11.65 7.76
C ALA A 30 -13.47 -11.08 7.91
N GLY A 31 -14.02 -10.46 6.86
CA GLY A 31 -15.38 -9.96 6.81
C GLY A 31 -16.40 -10.98 6.29
N VAL A 32 -17.61 -10.49 5.99
CA VAL A 32 -18.73 -11.30 5.48
C VAL A 32 -18.86 -11.27 3.96
N LEU A 33 -18.06 -10.43 3.29
CA LEU A 33 -18.14 -10.22 1.84
C LEU A 33 -17.29 -11.25 1.10
N LYS A 34 -17.77 -11.66 -0.07
CA LYS A 34 -17.07 -12.62 -0.94
C LYS A 34 -17.07 -12.17 -2.39
N ILE A 35 -15.89 -12.06 -2.97
CA ILE A 35 -15.64 -11.75 -4.39
C ILE A 35 -14.47 -12.61 -4.88
N VAL A 36 -14.75 -13.54 -5.78
CA VAL A 36 -13.71 -14.39 -6.38
C VAL A 36 -12.93 -13.59 -7.44
N PRO A 37 -11.59 -13.41 -7.30
CA PRO A 37 -10.79 -12.74 -8.32
C PRO A 37 -10.72 -13.56 -9.61
N GLU A 38 -10.46 -12.94 -10.75
CA GLU A 38 -10.19 -13.62 -12.02
C GLU A 38 -8.85 -14.36 -12.03
N MET A 39 -7.85 -13.82 -11.35
CA MET A 39 -6.52 -14.40 -11.22
C MET A 39 -5.83 -13.97 -9.94
N VAL A 40 -4.89 -14.78 -9.47
CA VAL A 40 -4.05 -14.50 -8.30
C VAL A 40 -2.59 -14.41 -8.76
N ILE A 41 -1.92 -13.36 -8.31
CA ILE A 41 -0.54 -13.03 -8.68
C ILE A 41 0.30 -12.99 -7.41
N TYR A 42 1.40 -13.73 -7.40
CA TYR A 42 2.39 -13.74 -6.31
C TYR A 42 3.67 -13.06 -6.80
N PRO A 43 3.80 -11.73 -6.70
CA PRO A 43 4.97 -11.00 -7.18
C PRO A 43 6.21 -11.36 -6.38
N ARG A 44 7.38 -11.38 -7.02
CA ARG A 44 8.69 -11.57 -6.36
C ARG A 44 9.51 -10.28 -6.25
N SER A 45 9.12 -9.23 -6.97
CA SER A 45 9.84 -7.97 -7.01
C SER A 45 8.92 -6.79 -7.28
N THR A 46 9.38 -5.57 -6.99
CA THR A 46 8.71 -4.33 -7.41
C THR A 46 8.44 -4.33 -8.92
N ASN A 47 9.36 -4.85 -9.73
CA ASN A 47 9.20 -4.92 -11.19
C ASN A 47 8.01 -5.80 -11.63
N ASP A 48 7.69 -6.86 -10.88
CA ASP A 48 6.51 -7.65 -11.19
C ASP A 48 5.23 -6.83 -10.98
N ILE A 49 5.13 -6.09 -9.86
CA ILE A 49 3.98 -5.20 -9.59
C ILE A 49 3.87 -4.12 -10.67
N ARG A 50 4.99 -3.49 -11.05
CA ARG A 50 5.01 -2.49 -12.15
C ARG A 50 4.45 -3.03 -13.43
N LYS A 51 4.85 -4.24 -13.84
CA LYS A 51 4.37 -4.89 -15.06
C LYS A 51 2.87 -5.18 -14.99
N VAL A 52 2.37 -5.63 -13.84
CA VAL A 52 0.92 -5.84 -13.62
C VAL A 52 0.15 -4.53 -13.75
N CYS A 53 0.55 -3.49 -13.02
CA CYS A 53 -0.12 -2.18 -13.04
C CYS A 53 -0.11 -1.59 -14.45
N ARG A 54 1.06 -1.54 -15.10
CA ARG A 54 1.20 -1.02 -16.46
C ARG A 54 0.36 -1.77 -17.47
N PHE A 55 0.30 -3.09 -17.38
CA PHE A 55 -0.51 -3.89 -18.29
C PHE A 55 -2.01 -3.65 -18.07
N ALA A 56 -2.45 -3.61 -16.81
CA ALA A 56 -3.84 -3.28 -16.48
C ALA A 56 -4.23 -1.87 -16.95
N TRP A 57 -3.34 -0.89 -16.79
CA TRP A 57 -3.52 0.47 -17.30
C TRP A 57 -3.70 0.52 -18.81
N GLN A 58 -2.79 -0.11 -19.57
CA GLN A 58 -2.86 -0.17 -21.04
C GLN A 58 -4.11 -0.89 -21.55
N LEU A 59 -4.63 -1.87 -20.82
CA LEU A 59 -5.88 -2.52 -21.18
C LEU A 59 -7.08 -1.61 -20.88
N ALA A 60 -7.07 -0.88 -19.77
CA ALA A 60 -8.11 0.09 -19.43
C ALA A 60 -8.22 1.19 -20.49
N GLU A 61 -7.09 1.71 -21.01
CA GLU A 61 -7.06 2.67 -22.13
C GLU A 61 -7.71 2.12 -23.40
N LYS A 62 -7.68 0.79 -23.59
CA LYS A 62 -8.33 0.09 -24.71
C LYS A 62 -9.75 -0.36 -24.39
N GLY A 63 -10.37 0.16 -23.33
CA GLY A 63 -11.73 -0.19 -22.90
C GLY A 63 -11.85 -1.54 -22.18
N HIS A 64 -10.75 -2.19 -21.83
CA HIS A 64 -10.72 -3.48 -21.15
C HIS A 64 -10.19 -3.31 -19.71
N VAL A 65 -11.08 -3.00 -18.77
CA VAL A 65 -10.67 -2.73 -17.38
C VAL A 65 -10.41 -4.04 -16.63
N ILE A 66 -9.21 -4.18 -16.08
CA ILE A 66 -8.86 -5.26 -15.14
C ILE A 66 -8.52 -4.61 -13.80
N PRO A 67 -9.44 -4.65 -12.81
CA PRO A 67 -9.16 -4.15 -11.47
C PRO A 67 -7.97 -4.88 -10.86
N VAL A 68 -7.09 -4.14 -10.17
CA VAL A 68 -5.97 -4.71 -9.43
C VAL A 68 -6.21 -4.47 -7.95
N THR A 69 -6.31 -5.54 -7.17
CA THR A 69 -6.46 -5.49 -5.72
C THR A 69 -5.18 -6.03 -5.09
N VAL A 70 -4.53 -5.23 -4.24
CA VAL A 70 -3.36 -5.70 -3.48
C VAL A 70 -3.85 -6.37 -2.20
N ARG A 71 -3.30 -7.54 -1.90
CA ARG A 71 -3.65 -8.33 -0.73
C ARG A 71 -2.40 -8.64 0.11
N GLY A 72 -2.50 -8.34 1.39
CA GLY A 72 -1.56 -8.79 2.42
C GLY A 72 -1.97 -10.15 2.96
N ALA A 73 -2.19 -10.24 4.28
CA ALA A 73 -2.67 -11.46 4.94
C ALA A 73 -4.18 -11.72 4.77
N GLY A 74 -4.96 -10.73 4.31
CA GLY A 74 -6.42 -10.87 4.19
C GLY A 74 -7.18 -10.84 5.52
N THR A 75 -6.61 -10.20 6.55
CA THR A 75 -7.19 -10.10 7.90
C THR A 75 -8.09 -8.88 8.08
N ASP A 76 -8.32 -8.09 7.03
CA ASP A 76 -9.25 -6.97 7.07
C ASP A 76 -10.70 -7.48 7.11
N SER A 77 -11.64 -6.69 7.62
CA SER A 77 -13.05 -7.04 7.73
C SER A 77 -13.98 -6.13 6.93
N THR A 78 -13.42 -5.22 6.11
CA THR A 78 -14.20 -4.23 5.35
C THR A 78 -14.45 -4.63 3.89
N GLY A 79 -13.80 -5.69 3.41
CA GLY A 79 -13.78 -6.07 2.00
C GLY A 79 -12.64 -5.43 1.21
N ALA A 80 -11.73 -4.67 1.85
CA ALA A 80 -10.65 -3.97 1.15
C ALA A 80 -9.61 -4.93 0.54
N ALA A 81 -9.51 -6.15 1.05
CA ALA A 81 -8.56 -7.16 0.60
C ALA A 81 -9.10 -8.10 -0.50
N ILE A 82 -10.31 -7.88 -1.01
CA ILE A 82 -10.97 -8.70 -2.04
C ILE A 82 -11.33 -7.88 -3.29
N GLY A 83 -11.38 -8.53 -4.45
CA GLY A 83 -11.67 -7.85 -5.71
C GLY A 83 -11.86 -8.79 -6.89
N LYS A 84 -12.59 -8.33 -7.92
CA LYS A 84 -13.03 -9.17 -9.06
C LYS A 84 -11.92 -9.48 -10.07
N GLY A 85 -10.91 -8.61 -10.20
CA GLY A 85 -9.87 -8.73 -11.22
C GLY A 85 -8.64 -9.52 -10.79
N ALA A 86 -7.47 -8.89 -10.83
CA ALA A 86 -6.21 -9.48 -10.39
C ALA A 86 -5.97 -9.23 -8.90
N SER A 87 -5.84 -10.29 -8.10
CA SER A 87 -5.42 -10.21 -6.71
C SER A 87 -3.90 -10.36 -6.61
N VAL A 88 -3.19 -9.32 -6.17
CA VAL A 88 -1.73 -9.28 -6.02
C VAL A 88 -1.36 -9.57 -4.56
N VAL A 89 -0.90 -10.79 -4.28
CA VAL A 89 -0.67 -11.30 -2.93
C VAL A 89 0.81 -11.19 -2.54
N THR A 90 1.11 -10.27 -1.63
CA THR A 90 2.49 -9.90 -1.27
C THR A 90 3.16 -10.86 -0.26
N THR A 91 2.36 -11.61 0.49
CA THR A 91 2.84 -12.47 1.59
C THR A 91 3.68 -13.68 1.15
N ALA A 92 3.54 -14.12 -0.10
CA ALA A 92 4.23 -15.32 -0.60
C ALA A 92 5.74 -15.10 -0.79
N HIS A 93 6.15 -13.95 -1.35
CA HIS A 93 7.54 -13.71 -1.74
C HIS A 93 8.07 -12.31 -1.42
N MET A 94 7.21 -11.35 -1.07
CA MET A 94 7.61 -9.98 -0.73
C MET A 94 7.51 -9.72 0.77
N ASN A 95 8.14 -10.58 1.57
CA ASN A 95 8.07 -10.62 3.02
C ASN A 95 9.44 -10.55 3.71
N LYS A 96 10.42 -9.88 3.08
CA LYS A 96 11.77 -9.70 3.63
C LYS A 96 11.92 -8.40 4.43
N ILE A 97 12.61 -8.49 5.56
CA ILE A 97 13.20 -7.34 6.26
C ILE A 97 14.64 -7.21 5.72
N PHE A 98 14.99 -6.05 5.15
CA PHE A 98 16.28 -5.85 4.50
C PHE A 98 17.36 -5.39 5.46
N GLU A 99 17.08 -4.33 6.23
CA GLU A 99 18.06 -3.77 7.18
C GLU A 99 17.35 -3.03 8.32
N TYR A 100 18.05 -2.96 9.45
CA TYR A 100 17.70 -2.13 10.60
C TYR A 100 18.89 -1.21 10.89
N ASP A 101 18.70 0.10 10.76
CA ASP A 101 19.67 1.12 11.15
C ASP A 101 19.39 1.56 12.58
N ALA A 102 20.19 1.09 13.53
CA ALA A 102 20.06 1.44 14.94
C ALA A 102 20.36 2.93 15.24
N LYS A 103 21.16 3.60 14.40
CA LYS A 103 21.50 5.02 14.58
C LYS A 103 20.31 5.90 14.20
N GLN A 104 19.72 5.64 13.04
CA GLN A 104 18.55 6.36 12.54
C GLN A 104 17.23 5.84 13.12
N LYS A 105 17.25 4.65 13.74
CA LYS A 105 16.07 3.89 14.21
C LYS A 105 15.09 3.60 13.08
N LEU A 106 15.62 3.28 11.89
CA LEU A 106 14.84 2.97 10.70
C LEU A 106 14.95 1.49 10.37
N VAL A 107 13.86 0.92 9.85
CA VAL A 107 13.81 -0.45 9.33
C VAL A 107 13.29 -0.42 7.90
N ARG A 108 14.03 -1.02 6.98
CA ARG A 108 13.61 -1.16 5.57
C ARG A 108 13.12 -2.58 5.35
N LEU A 109 11.91 -2.72 4.82
CA LEU A 109 11.24 -4.01 4.67
C LEU A 109 10.28 -4.02 3.48
N GLN A 110 9.83 -5.21 3.10
CA GLN A 110 8.82 -5.42 2.07
C GLN A 110 7.40 -5.47 2.65
N PRO A 111 6.36 -5.11 1.86
CA PRO A 111 5.00 -4.94 2.37
C PRO A 111 4.36 -6.22 2.94
N GLY A 112 4.79 -7.40 2.50
CA GLY A 112 4.28 -8.70 2.94
C GLY A 112 4.85 -9.19 4.27
N VAL A 113 5.77 -8.44 4.91
CA VAL A 113 6.28 -8.78 6.26
C VAL A 113 5.12 -8.73 7.25
N SER A 114 4.99 -9.75 8.11
CA SER A 114 3.98 -9.75 9.17
C SER A 114 4.38 -8.82 10.33
N ILE A 115 3.39 -8.24 11.00
CA ILE A 115 3.59 -7.41 12.19
C ILE A 115 4.33 -8.21 13.27
N GLY A 116 3.97 -9.49 13.44
CA GLY A 116 4.65 -10.39 14.38
C GLY A 116 6.13 -10.59 14.05
N ALA A 117 6.46 -10.85 12.78
CA ALA A 117 7.85 -11.03 12.36
C ALA A 117 8.68 -9.76 12.55
N LEU A 118 8.12 -8.59 12.22
CA LEU A 118 8.78 -7.31 12.46
C LEU A 118 9.00 -7.06 13.96
N SER A 119 7.97 -7.27 14.78
CA SER A 119 8.06 -7.10 16.24
C SER A 119 9.15 -8.00 16.84
N GLN A 120 9.21 -9.25 16.40
CA GLN A 120 10.23 -10.20 16.86
C GLN A 120 11.64 -9.83 16.40
N ALA A 121 11.80 -9.29 15.19
CA ALA A 121 13.10 -8.80 14.71
C ALA A 121 13.58 -7.56 15.49
N LEU A 122 12.69 -6.60 15.76
CA LEU A 122 13.03 -5.37 16.48
C LEU A 122 13.29 -5.61 17.98
N SER A 123 12.62 -6.59 18.59
CA SER A 123 12.81 -6.92 20.00
C SER A 123 14.22 -7.44 20.30
N LEU A 124 14.88 -8.10 19.34
CA LEU A 124 16.30 -8.48 19.43
C LEU A 124 17.23 -7.26 19.57
N HIS A 125 16.79 -6.10 19.09
CA HIS A 125 17.49 -4.83 19.21
C HIS A 125 16.94 -3.95 20.35
N GLY A 126 16.00 -4.46 21.17
CA GLY A 126 15.37 -3.69 22.23
C GLY A 126 14.47 -2.55 21.73
N THR A 127 13.98 -2.63 20.49
CA THR A 127 13.11 -1.60 19.89
C THR A 127 11.77 -2.17 19.42
N SER A 128 10.82 -1.28 19.12
CA SER A 128 9.48 -1.64 18.65
C SER A 128 8.85 -0.49 17.88
N ILE A 129 7.93 -0.81 16.96
CA ILE A 129 7.05 0.18 16.33
C ILE A 129 5.87 0.44 17.27
N MET A 130 5.94 1.52 18.03
CA MET A 130 4.98 1.81 19.12
C MET A 130 3.53 1.95 18.64
N SER A 131 3.31 2.44 17.42
CA SER A 131 1.98 2.57 16.82
C SER A 131 1.31 1.22 16.51
N LEU A 132 2.10 0.14 16.42
CA LEU A 132 1.64 -1.24 16.16
C LEU A 132 1.80 -2.17 17.37
N ALA A 133 2.29 -1.66 18.50
CA ALA A 133 2.54 -2.48 19.68
C ALA A 133 1.23 -3.06 20.22
N GLY A 134 1.10 -4.39 20.18
CA GLY A 134 -0.12 -5.10 20.58
C GLY A 134 -1.17 -5.28 19.48
N SER A 135 -0.88 -4.87 18.24
CA SER A 135 -1.74 -5.12 17.08
C SER A 135 -1.71 -6.60 16.62
N HIS A 136 -2.66 -6.97 15.77
CA HIS A 136 -2.84 -8.35 15.29
C HIS A 136 -1.60 -8.89 14.56
N ALA A 137 -0.90 -9.85 15.17
CA ALA A 137 0.41 -10.32 14.71
C ALA A 137 0.42 -10.93 13.30
N PHE A 138 -0.72 -11.45 12.84
CA PHE A 138 -0.85 -12.06 11.50
C PHE A 138 -1.07 -11.05 10.38
N GLY A 139 -1.39 -9.79 10.72
CA GLY A 139 -1.48 -8.72 9.72
C GLY A 139 -0.12 -8.43 9.08
N THR A 140 -0.12 -7.95 7.84
CA THR A 140 1.10 -7.49 7.15
C THR A 140 1.33 -6.00 7.35
N ILE A 141 2.59 -5.55 7.29
CA ILE A 141 2.92 -4.12 7.36
C ILE A 141 2.27 -3.33 6.22
N GLY A 142 2.28 -3.84 4.97
CA GLY A 142 1.62 -3.16 3.85
C GLY A 142 0.12 -2.98 4.05
N GLY A 143 -0.56 -4.01 4.57
CA GLY A 143 -1.97 -3.92 4.96
C GLY A 143 -2.20 -2.96 6.13
N ALA A 144 -1.32 -2.96 7.12
CA ALA A 144 -1.42 -2.02 8.25
C ALA A 144 -1.33 -0.56 7.79
N ILE A 145 -0.41 -0.26 6.86
CA ILE A 145 -0.28 1.06 6.23
C ILE A 145 -1.54 1.41 5.45
N ALA A 146 -2.03 0.50 4.60
CA ALA A 146 -3.21 0.74 3.76
C ALA A 146 -4.49 1.00 4.58
N SER A 147 -4.63 0.40 5.75
CA SER A 147 -5.79 0.53 6.63
C SER A 147 -5.57 1.50 7.81
N ALA A 148 -4.47 2.25 7.83
CA ALA A 148 -4.11 3.18 8.90
C ALA A 148 -4.25 2.57 10.32
N VAL A 149 -3.74 1.35 10.52
CA VAL A 149 -3.94 0.59 11.76
C VAL A 149 -3.48 1.38 12.99
N ALA A 150 -4.34 1.39 14.01
CA ALA A 150 -4.10 1.96 15.32
C ALA A 150 -3.93 0.85 16.36
N GLY A 151 -2.75 0.75 16.98
CA GLY A 151 -2.53 -0.15 18.11
C GLY A 151 -3.07 0.39 19.44
N PRO A 152 -3.08 -0.40 20.52
CA PRO A 152 -3.48 0.01 21.88
C PRO A 152 -2.83 1.30 22.39
N LEU A 153 -1.61 1.62 21.93
CA LEU A 153 -0.87 2.82 22.34
C LEU A 153 -1.06 4.01 21.38
N ALA A 154 -1.96 3.92 20.39
CA ALA A 154 -2.17 4.95 19.39
C ALA A 154 -2.61 6.30 19.99
N GLY A 155 -3.26 6.32 21.15
CA GLY A 155 -3.58 7.58 21.84
C GLY A 155 -2.34 8.43 22.16
N LYS A 156 -1.16 7.80 22.34
CA LYS A 156 0.12 8.50 22.56
C LYS A 156 0.98 8.58 21.29
N TYR A 157 0.98 7.53 20.46
CA TYR A 157 1.93 7.42 19.34
C TYR A 157 1.29 7.62 17.95
N GLY A 158 -0.03 7.81 17.87
CA GLY A 158 -0.80 7.82 16.64
C GLY A 158 -0.91 6.46 15.96
N THR A 159 -1.50 6.46 14.77
CA THR A 159 -1.58 5.30 13.87
C THR A 159 -0.23 5.05 13.20
N ILE A 160 -0.15 3.97 12.42
CA ILE A 160 1.09 3.55 11.74
C ILE A 160 1.70 4.64 10.84
N GLU A 161 0.91 5.55 10.27
CA GLU A 161 1.40 6.59 9.36
C GLU A 161 2.49 7.48 9.99
N ARG A 162 2.43 7.69 11.31
CA ARG A 162 3.44 8.48 12.05
C ARG A 162 4.79 7.76 12.19
N ALA A 163 4.81 6.45 11.98
CA ALA A 163 6.03 5.64 12.00
C ALA A 163 6.65 5.45 10.60
N ILE A 164 6.06 6.05 9.56
CA ILE A 164 6.54 5.94 8.19
C ILE A 164 7.47 7.11 7.87
N ASP A 165 8.70 6.79 7.48
CA ASP A 165 9.66 7.78 6.98
C ASP A 165 9.56 7.94 5.45
N GLN A 166 9.51 6.82 4.74
CA GLN A 166 9.52 6.76 3.28
C GLN A 166 8.74 5.53 2.77
N LEU A 167 8.05 5.67 1.64
CA LEU A 167 7.45 4.55 0.90
C LEU A 167 7.98 4.51 -0.54
N GLU A 168 8.20 3.29 -1.05
CA GLU A 168 8.31 3.03 -2.47
C GLU A 168 6.94 2.57 -2.98
N VAL A 169 6.34 3.32 -3.90
CA VAL A 169 4.97 3.09 -4.38
C VAL A 169 4.99 2.86 -5.88
N VAL A 170 4.32 1.80 -6.32
CA VAL A 170 4.04 1.57 -7.74
C VAL A 170 2.70 2.23 -8.08
N LEU A 171 2.73 3.21 -8.97
CA LEU A 171 1.54 3.91 -9.45
C LEU A 171 0.76 3.06 -10.46
N ALA A 172 -0.49 3.46 -10.73
CA ALA A 172 -1.38 2.75 -11.65
C ALA A 172 -0.80 2.60 -13.07
N ASN A 173 -0.04 3.58 -13.56
CA ASN A 173 0.67 3.52 -14.85
C ASN A 173 1.95 2.64 -14.82
N GLY A 174 2.32 2.09 -13.66
CA GLY A 174 3.48 1.24 -13.42
C GLY A 174 4.79 2.00 -13.15
N ASP A 175 4.74 3.32 -12.98
CA ASP A 175 5.88 4.09 -12.51
C ASP A 175 6.12 3.85 -11.02
N VAL A 176 7.38 3.95 -10.61
CA VAL A 176 7.77 3.83 -9.20
C VAL A 176 8.12 5.21 -8.69
N ILE A 177 7.48 5.60 -7.62
CA ILE A 177 7.79 6.84 -6.90
C ILE A 177 8.33 6.49 -5.52
N GLN A 178 9.13 7.40 -4.99
CA GLN A 178 9.55 7.38 -3.60
C GLN A 178 8.97 8.59 -2.89
N THR A 179 8.14 8.34 -1.88
CA THR A 179 7.55 9.37 -1.02
C THR A 179 8.48 9.68 0.15
N GLY A 180 8.22 10.77 0.82
CA GLY A 180 8.97 11.20 1.99
C GLY A 180 8.74 12.69 2.24
N ARG A 181 9.32 13.19 3.32
CA ARG A 181 9.26 14.63 3.63
C ARG A 181 10.03 15.42 2.58
N ILE A 182 9.40 16.47 2.05
CA ILE A 182 9.98 17.33 1.01
C ILE A 182 9.83 18.79 1.40
N ASN A 183 10.82 19.61 1.05
CA ASN A 183 10.75 21.06 1.23
C ASN A 183 10.03 21.74 0.05
N LYS A 184 9.75 23.04 0.17
CA LYS A 184 9.07 23.82 -0.88
C LYS A 184 9.75 23.74 -2.25
N ARG A 185 11.09 23.77 -2.30
CA ARG A 185 11.84 23.69 -3.55
C ARG A 185 11.66 22.34 -4.24
N GLU A 186 11.73 21.27 -3.45
CA GLU A 186 11.52 19.91 -3.95
C GLU A 186 10.07 19.69 -4.38
N LEU A 187 9.10 20.22 -3.64
CA LEU A 187 7.69 20.21 -4.05
C LEU A 187 7.49 20.92 -5.39
N SER A 188 8.05 22.12 -5.59
CA SER A 188 7.98 22.83 -6.88
C SER A 188 8.61 22.01 -8.01
N ARG A 189 9.71 21.31 -7.75
CA ARG A 189 10.36 20.42 -8.72
C ARG A 189 9.44 19.25 -9.09
N ARG A 190 8.84 18.57 -8.11
CA ARG A 190 7.94 17.43 -8.36
C ARG A 190 6.66 17.86 -9.08
N LYS A 191 6.08 19.01 -8.73
CA LYS A 191 4.96 19.64 -9.47
C LYS A 191 5.33 20.00 -10.92
N GLY A 192 6.60 20.22 -11.24
CA GLY A 192 7.07 20.51 -12.59
C GLY A 192 7.24 19.27 -13.49
N LEU A 193 7.14 18.06 -12.94
CA LEU A 193 7.29 16.82 -13.72
C LEU A 193 6.12 16.64 -14.69
N GLN A 194 6.42 16.34 -15.95
CA GLN A 194 5.44 15.94 -16.97
C GLN A 194 5.19 14.43 -16.90
N THR A 195 4.97 13.92 -15.69
CA THR A 195 4.72 12.50 -15.40
C THR A 195 3.49 12.38 -14.50
N PHE A 196 2.99 11.15 -14.34
CA PHE A 196 1.86 10.88 -13.47
C PHE A 196 2.14 11.24 -12.00
N GLU A 197 3.39 11.15 -11.54
CA GLU A 197 3.80 11.69 -10.24
C GLU A 197 3.54 13.20 -10.14
N GLY A 198 3.94 13.96 -11.17
CA GLY A 198 3.69 15.39 -11.22
C GLY A 198 2.20 15.72 -11.21
N ASP A 199 1.37 14.93 -11.91
CA ASP A 199 -0.09 15.06 -11.88
C ASP A 199 -0.65 14.84 -10.47
N ILE A 200 -0.16 13.84 -9.73
CA ILE A 200 -0.58 13.58 -8.35
C ILE A 200 -0.26 14.79 -7.46
N TYR A 201 0.96 15.33 -7.51
CA TYR A 201 1.33 16.48 -6.69
C TYR A 201 0.53 17.74 -7.06
N ARG A 202 0.27 17.98 -8.35
CA ARG A 202 -0.60 19.09 -8.79
C ARG A 202 -2.04 18.87 -8.33
N GLY A 203 -2.55 17.65 -8.42
CA GLY A 203 -3.91 17.29 -8.02
C GLY A 203 -4.14 17.45 -6.52
N ILE A 204 -3.20 17.01 -5.69
CA ILE A 204 -3.27 17.23 -4.22
C ILE A 204 -3.29 18.73 -3.92
N ASP A 205 -2.45 19.53 -4.58
CA ASP A 205 -2.40 20.97 -4.38
C ASP A 205 -3.73 21.64 -4.77
N GLY A 206 -4.31 21.22 -5.90
CA GLY A 206 -5.63 21.66 -6.35
C GLY A 206 -6.74 21.31 -5.36
N ILE A 207 -6.78 20.08 -4.85
CA ILE A 207 -7.75 19.66 -3.82
C ILE A 207 -7.64 20.56 -2.58
N ILE A 208 -6.42 20.86 -2.13
CA ILE A 208 -6.19 21.70 -0.95
C ILE A 208 -6.67 23.13 -1.19
N GLU A 209 -6.38 23.70 -2.35
CA GLU A 209 -6.77 25.07 -2.69
C GLU A 209 -8.29 25.21 -2.92
N GLU A 210 -8.88 24.27 -3.65
CA GLU A 210 -10.31 24.29 -3.99
C GLU A 210 -11.22 23.93 -2.80
N SER A 211 -10.71 23.12 -1.86
CA SER A 211 -11.48 22.64 -0.70
C SER A 211 -11.08 23.31 0.61
N ALA A 212 -10.38 24.45 0.58
CA ALA A 212 -9.82 25.10 1.78
C ALA A 212 -10.86 25.30 2.90
N ASP A 213 -12.05 25.79 2.56
CA ASP A 213 -13.15 26.00 3.53
C ASP A 213 -13.59 24.69 4.20
N ILE A 214 -13.58 23.57 3.47
CA ILE A 214 -13.93 22.26 4.02
C ILE A 214 -12.81 21.77 4.94
N LEU A 215 -11.56 21.92 4.51
CA LEU A 215 -10.39 21.47 5.25
C LEU A 215 -10.24 22.21 6.59
N ASP A 216 -10.51 23.51 6.62
CA ASP A 216 -10.45 24.32 7.85
C ASP A 216 -11.52 23.88 8.88
N ASN A 217 -12.60 23.24 8.42
CA ASN A 217 -13.69 22.75 9.25
C ASN A 217 -13.61 21.23 9.52
N LEU A 218 -12.60 20.53 9.00
CA LEU A 218 -12.41 19.11 9.29
C LEU A 218 -12.04 18.92 10.76
N ARG A 219 -12.77 18.03 11.43
CA ARG A 219 -12.49 17.70 12.83
C ARG A 219 -11.16 16.96 12.92
N SER A 220 -10.34 17.33 13.89
CA SER A 220 -9.03 16.70 14.16
C SER A 220 -9.13 15.20 14.52
N ASN A 221 -10.31 14.71 14.90
CA ASN A 221 -10.56 13.31 15.28
C ASN A 221 -11.45 12.56 14.26
N ASP A 222 -11.27 12.79 12.97
CA ASP A 222 -11.95 11.99 11.96
C ASP A 222 -11.29 10.61 11.79
N ALA A 223 -12.02 9.55 12.13
CA ALA A 223 -11.57 8.17 11.99
C ALA A 223 -11.60 7.66 10.54
N ALA A 224 -12.16 8.44 9.60
CA ALA A 224 -12.16 8.10 8.17
C ALA A 224 -10.81 8.36 7.48
N GLY A 225 -9.86 9.04 8.15
CA GLY A 225 -8.48 9.22 7.69
C GLY A 225 -8.25 10.33 6.67
N TYR A 226 -9.32 11.02 6.22
CA TYR A 226 -9.21 12.09 5.22
C TYR A 226 -8.73 13.42 5.79
N ASN A 227 -8.78 13.63 7.11
CA ASN A 227 -8.32 14.86 7.75
C ASN A 227 -6.82 15.11 7.59
N THR A 228 -6.02 14.06 7.42
CA THR A 228 -4.55 14.15 7.27
C THR A 228 -4.13 15.00 6.07
N ILE A 229 -4.98 15.15 5.04
CA ILE A 229 -4.71 16.03 3.90
C ILE A 229 -4.60 17.51 4.31
N ALA A 230 -5.27 17.93 5.38
CA ALA A 230 -5.17 19.30 5.90
C ALA A 230 -3.79 19.59 6.53
N ASP A 231 -3.08 18.54 6.97
CA ASP A 231 -1.81 18.66 7.68
C ASP A 231 -0.59 18.57 6.74
N VAL A 232 -0.75 18.17 5.48
CA VAL A 232 0.40 17.88 4.57
C VAL A 232 1.27 19.09 4.22
N LYS A 233 0.74 20.31 4.37
CA LYS A 233 1.48 21.57 4.16
C LYS A 233 2.00 22.20 5.46
N GLN A 234 1.67 21.64 6.62
CA GLN A 234 2.10 22.20 7.90
C GLN A 234 3.61 22.00 8.09
N LYS A 235 4.21 22.92 8.84
CA LYS A 235 5.59 22.76 9.31
C LYS A 235 5.56 21.87 10.55
N ASP A 236 6.63 21.10 10.73
CA ASP A 236 6.89 20.40 11.99
C ASP A 236 7.06 21.38 13.16
#